data_AF-A0A842KX21-F1
#
_entry.id   AF-A0A842KX21-F1
#
_cell.length_a   1.000
_cell.length_b   1.000
_cell.length_c   1.000
_cell.angle_alpha   90.00
_cell.angle_beta   90.00
_cell.angle_gamma   90.00
#
_symmetry.space_group_name_H-M   'P 1'
#
loop_
_entity.id
_entity.type
_entity.pdbx_description
1 polymer ?
#
loop_
_entity_poly.entity_id
_entity_poly.type
_entity_poly.pdbx_seq_one_letter_code
_entity_poly.pdbx_strand_id
1 'polypeptide(L)'
;MPVEIPLNPVGRQEIHQLESILLFATLFRPEVIELIKDSAERLTWVDSLAVAAGAIAREKAGMTTSEIAGELGRTEQTIRKHLKGESKAGQLVRETYELIKQGKLDELIKTIEMIEKGGLKEVIAKEEYEKLMQEYENLKLEYEKVKAELEKMKQTVDLESLEKAIGEIERLRKELEAVKAELEKTRKENKELKKELAEARVKIMELQSKRIEETKVKELEEKLKAKEEELSRLERLVDEVTREKLELEKKVEEFEGLADELRKEKEELEKKIKELTRENNELKQRIEELETYKIRFENLRDKIEKIKMELEKLLE
;
A
#
# COMPACT_ATOMS: atom_id res chain seq x y z
N MET A 1 -22.92 -24.34 -107.05
CA MET A 1 -24.33 -23.88 -107.16
C MET A 1 -24.72 -23.31 -105.81
N PRO A 2 -25.44 -22.18 -105.73
CA PRO A 2 -25.95 -21.69 -104.44
C PRO A 2 -26.88 -22.76 -103.87
N VAL A 3 -26.60 -23.21 -102.65
CA VAL A 3 -27.46 -24.17 -101.95
C VAL A 3 -28.68 -23.39 -101.48
N GLU A 4 -29.82 -23.60 -102.12
CA GLU A 4 -31.08 -22.99 -101.70
C GLU A 4 -31.54 -23.63 -100.38
N ILE A 5 -31.86 -22.79 -99.38
CA ILE A 5 -32.21 -23.25 -98.03
C ILE A 5 -33.73 -23.38 -97.93
N PRO A 6 -34.28 -24.59 -97.71
CA PRO A 6 -35.72 -24.80 -97.67
C PRO A 6 -36.30 -24.34 -96.33
N LEU A 7 -36.62 -23.05 -96.20
CA LEU A 7 -37.13 -22.47 -94.95
C LEU A 7 -38.52 -23.01 -94.54
N ASN A 8 -39.33 -23.45 -95.52
CA ASN A 8 -40.59 -24.15 -95.30
C ASN A 8 -40.50 -25.52 -95.99
N PRO A 9 -39.79 -26.49 -95.41
CA PRO A 9 -39.40 -27.71 -96.10
C PRO A 9 -40.61 -28.62 -96.37
N VAL A 10 -40.67 -29.18 -97.58
CA VAL A 10 -41.70 -30.13 -98.00
C VAL A 10 -41.08 -31.52 -98.19
N GLY A 11 -41.55 -32.48 -97.39
CA GLY A 11 -41.06 -33.86 -97.43
C GLY A 11 -39.74 -34.07 -96.70
N ARG A 12 -39.35 -35.34 -96.54
CA ARG A 12 -38.24 -35.74 -95.64
C ARG A 12 -36.89 -35.15 -96.02
N GLN A 13 -36.61 -35.02 -97.32
CA GLN A 13 -35.32 -34.56 -97.81
C GLN A 13 -35.07 -33.09 -97.45
N GLU A 14 -36.05 -32.22 -97.68
CA GLU A 14 -35.95 -30.80 -97.34
C GLU A 14 -35.94 -30.59 -95.82
N ILE A 15 -36.68 -31.40 -95.05
CA ILE A 15 -36.67 -31.35 -93.58
C ILE A 15 -35.25 -31.64 -93.07
N HIS A 16 -34.62 -32.72 -93.55
CA HIS A 16 -33.26 -33.07 -93.17
C HIS A 16 -32.24 -32.02 -93.60
N GLN A 17 -32.45 -31.40 -94.77
CA GLN A 17 -31.58 -30.32 -95.25
C GLN A 17 -31.67 -29.10 -94.32
N LEU A 18 -32.88 -28.65 -93.97
CA LEU A 18 -33.05 -27.54 -93.04
C LEU A 18 -32.50 -27.88 -91.65
N GLU A 19 -32.75 -29.09 -91.14
CA GLU A 19 -32.20 -29.58 -89.87
C GLU A 19 -30.67 -29.52 -89.85
N SER A 20 -30.01 -30.03 -90.90
CA SER A 20 -28.55 -30.06 -91.01
C SER A 20 -27.96 -28.65 -91.07
N ILE A 21 -28.58 -27.75 -91.83
CA ILE A 21 -28.16 -26.36 -91.95
C ILE A 21 -28.31 -25.64 -90.61
N LEU A 22 -29.45 -25.83 -89.93
CA LEU A 22 -29.68 -25.22 -88.62
C LEU A 22 -28.69 -25.70 -87.58
N LEU A 23 -28.46 -27.02 -87.49
CA LEU A 23 -27.49 -27.58 -86.56
C LEU A 23 -26.09 -27.05 -86.84
N PHE A 24 -25.64 -27.11 -88.10
CA PHE A 24 -24.32 -26.64 -88.49
C PHE A 24 -24.16 -25.14 -88.19
N ALA A 25 -25.08 -24.31 -88.67
CA ALA A 25 -25.02 -22.86 -88.46
C ALA A 25 -25.04 -22.48 -86.98
N THR A 26 -25.79 -23.19 -86.14
CA THR A 26 -25.82 -22.93 -84.69
C THR A 26 -24.52 -23.33 -84.01
N LEU A 27 -23.93 -24.48 -84.37
CA LEU A 27 -22.67 -24.96 -83.77
C LEU A 27 -21.50 -23.98 -83.98
N PHE A 28 -21.51 -23.23 -85.08
CA PHE A 28 -20.46 -22.27 -85.41
C PHE A 28 -20.73 -20.83 -84.95
N ARG A 29 -21.77 -20.59 -84.15
CA ARG A 29 -21.93 -19.31 -83.46
C ARG A 29 -20.84 -19.14 -82.39
N PRO A 30 -20.21 -17.95 -82.23
CA PRO A 30 -19.12 -17.73 -81.26
C PRO A 30 -19.46 -18.14 -79.83
N GLU A 31 -20.67 -17.79 -79.37
CA GLU A 31 -21.18 -18.15 -78.06
C GLU A 31 -21.37 -19.67 -77.88
N VAL A 32 -21.72 -20.40 -78.96
CA VAL A 32 -21.89 -21.85 -78.92
C VAL A 32 -20.56 -22.57 -78.93
N ILE A 33 -19.57 -22.07 -79.68
CA ILE A 33 -18.20 -22.60 -79.70
C ILE A 33 -17.58 -22.57 -78.30
N GLU A 34 -17.74 -21.47 -77.56
CA GLU A 34 -17.27 -21.40 -76.17
C GLU A 34 -18.06 -22.35 -75.24
N LEU A 35 -19.38 -22.49 -75.42
CA LEU A 35 -20.19 -23.44 -74.64
C LEU A 35 -19.75 -24.91 -74.84
N ILE A 36 -19.38 -25.31 -76.05
CA ILE A 36 -18.98 -26.68 -76.36
C ILE A 36 -17.46 -26.93 -76.22
N LYS A 37 -16.70 -25.93 -75.76
CA LYS A 37 -15.25 -25.99 -75.61
C LYS A 37 -14.84 -27.00 -74.54
N ASP A 38 -15.58 -27.05 -73.43
CA ASP A 38 -15.39 -28.07 -72.41
C ASP A 38 -15.77 -29.45 -72.94
N SER A 39 -14.82 -30.40 -72.91
CA SER A 39 -15.02 -31.76 -73.38
C SER A 39 -16.07 -32.55 -72.59
N ALA A 40 -16.30 -32.20 -71.31
CA ALA A 40 -17.20 -32.96 -70.45
C ALA A 40 -18.69 -32.74 -70.80
N GLU A 41 -19.08 -31.51 -71.18
CA GLU A 41 -20.47 -31.16 -71.47
C GLU A 41 -20.80 -31.12 -72.96
N ARG A 42 -19.77 -31.16 -73.83
CA ARG A 42 -19.90 -31.07 -75.29
C ARG A 42 -20.94 -32.02 -75.86
N LEU A 43 -20.95 -33.28 -75.42
CA LEU A 43 -21.87 -34.29 -75.96
C LEU A 43 -23.34 -33.93 -75.65
N THR A 44 -23.62 -33.47 -74.43
CA THR A 44 -24.96 -33.07 -74.00
C THR A 44 -25.46 -31.84 -74.76
N TRP A 45 -24.58 -30.85 -74.96
CA TRP A 45 -24.90 -29.66 -75.74
C TRP A 45 -25.17 -29.99 -77.21
N VAL A 46 -24.31 -30.80 -77.84
CA VAL A 46 -24.49 -31.19 -79.25
C VAL A 46 -25.76 -32.02 -79.44
N ASP A 47 -26.05 -32.98 -78.56
CA ASP A 47 -27.30 -33.76 -78.59
C ASP A 47 -28.53 -32.84 -78.46
N SER A 48 -28.51 -31.92 -77.49
CA SER A 48 -29.63 -30.99 -77.29
C SER A 48 -29.84 -30.02 -78.46
N LEU A 49 -28.75 -29.58 -79.12
CA LEU A 49 -28.82 -28.72 -80.30
C LEU A 49 -29.33 -29.48 -81.52
N ALA A 50 -28.89 -30.73 -81.72
CA ALA A 50 -29.36 -31.59 -82.80
C ALA A 50 -30.86 -31.86 -82.68
N VAL A 51 -31.33 -32.21 -81.49
CA VAL A 51 -32.76 -32.41 -81.22
C VAL A 51 -33.56 -31.12 -81.46
N ALA A 52 -33.04 -29.96 -81.04
CA ALA A 52 -33.70 -28.68 -81.26
C ALA A 52 -33.77 -28.29 -82.75
N ALA A 53 -32.69 -28.51 -83.52
CA ALA A 53 -32.63 -28.30 -84.96
C ALA A 53 -33.63 -29.19 -85.70
N GLY A 54 -33.66 -30.48 -85.37
CA GLY A 54 -34.61 -31.42 -85.95
C GLY A 54 -36.06 -31.09 -85.60
N ALA A 55 -36.31 -30.59 -84.39
CA ALA A 55 -37.64 -30.18 -83.95
C ALA A 55 -38.13 -28.94 -84.73
N ILE A 56 -37.30 -27.91 -84.82
CA ILE A 56 -37.66 -26.67 -85.53
C ILE A 56 -37.84 -26.92 -87.02
N ALA A 57 -36.97 -27.72 -87.66
CA ALA A 57 -37.11 -28.04 -89.07
C ALA A 57 -38.46 -28.72 -89.40
N ARG A 58 -38.90 -29.63 -88.52
CA ARG A 58 -40.21 -30.31 -88.65
C ARG A 58 -41.39 -29.40 -88.28
N GLU A 59 -41.23 -28.49 -87.33
CA GLU A 59 -42.24 -27.44 -87.06
C GLU A 59 -42.47 -26.58 -88.32
N LYS A 60 -41.41 -26.22 -89.05
CA LYS A 60 -41.52 -25.45 -90.30
C LYS A 60 -42.10 -26.24 -91.47
N ALA A 61 -42.06 -27.57 -91.41
CA ALA A 61 -42.80 -28.44 -92.32
C ALA A 61 -44.29 -28.57 -91.97
N GLY A 62 -44.75 -27.93 -90.88
CA GLY A 62 -46.14 -27.98 -90.43
C GLY A 62 -46.51 -29.20 -89.58
N MET A 63 -45.53 -29.98 -89.11
CA MET A 63 -45.77 -31.14 -88.25
C MET A 63 -46.24 -30.73 -86.85
N THR A 64 -47.11 -31.53 -86.23
CA THR A 64 -47.57 -31.32 -84.86
C THR A 64 -46.49 -31.72 -83.84
N THR A 65 -46.54 -31.17 -82.63
CA THR A 65 -45.58 -31.51 -81.56
C THR A 65 -45.54 -33.00 -81.23
N SER A 66 -46.68 -33.70 -81.36
CA SER A 66 -46.78 -35.15 -81.14
C SER A 66 -46.03 -35.95 -82.20
N GLU A 67 -46.20 -35.60 -83.46
CA GLU A 67 -45.51 -36.23 -84.59
C GLU A 67 -43.99 -36.00 -84.51
N ILE A 68 -43.57 -34.76 -84.18
CA ILE A 68 -42.15 -34.41 -84.01
C ILE A 68 -41.51 -35.22 -82.87
N ALA A 69 -42.22 -35.35 -81.75
CA ALA A 69 -41.76 -36.12 -80.60
C ALA A 69 -41.57 -37.61 -80.94
N GLY A 70 -42.53 -38.17 -81.69
CA GLY A 70 -42.44 -39.53 -82.22
C GLY A 70 -41.24 -39.74 -83.15
N GLU A 71 -41.02 -38.84 -84.11
CA GLU A 71 -39.91 -38.97 -85.06
C GLU A 71 -38.53 -38.78 -84.44
N LEU A 72 -38.39 -37.85 -83.49
CA LEU A 72 -37.11 -37.55 -82.84
C LEU A 72 -36.82 -38.43 -81.63
N GLY A 73 -37.75 -39.32 -81.26
CA GLY A 73 -37.60 -40.22 -80.11
C GLY A 73 -37.51 -39.48 -78.78
N ARG A 74 -38.20 -38.36 -78.63
CA ARG A 74 -38.23 -37.53 -77.40
C ARG A 74 -39.65 -37.35 -76.90
N THR A 75 -39.81 -36.88 -75.66
CA THR A 75 -41.14 -36.59 -75.13
C THR A 75 -41.71 -35.32 -75.77
N GLU A 76 -43.03 -35.23 -75.91
CA GLU A 76 -43.70 -34.01 -76.38
C GLU A 76 -43.34 -32.79 -75.53
N GLN A 77 -43.14 -32.98 -74.22
CA GLN A 77 -42.75 -31.90 -73.32
C GLN A 77 -41.35 -31.36 -73.67
N THR A 78 -40.39 -32.25 -73.96
CA THR A 78 -39.03 -31.87 -74.39
C THR A 78 -39.08 -31.12 -75.72
N ILE A 79 -39.80 -31.64 -76.72
CA ILE A 79 -39.95 -30.97 -78.02
C ILE A 79 -40.62 -29.60 -77.84
N ARG A 80 -41.69 -29.52 -77.04
CA ARG A 80 -42.38 -28.25 -76.77
C ARG A 80 -41.45 -27.20 -76.17
N LYS A 81 -40.56 -27.59 -75.24
CA LYS A 81 -39.55 -26.69 -74.67
C LYS A 81 -38.57 -26.16 -75.72
N HIS A 82 -38.09 -27.03 -76.62
CA HIS A 82 -37.21 -26.60 -77.72
C HIS A 82 -37.93 -25.67 -78.70
N LEU A 83 -39.13 -26.06 -79.15
CA LEU A 83 -39.92 -25.26 -80.08
C LEU A 83 -40.24 -23.88 -79.50
N LYS A 84 -40.69 -23.80 -78.24
CA LYS A 84 -40.98 -22.51 -77.61
C LYS A 84 -39.74 -21.66 -77.28
N GLY A 85 -38.53 -22.22 -77.43
CA GLY A 85 -37.29 -21.54 -77.04
C GLY A 85 -37.07 -21.48 -75.52
N GLU A 86 -37.79 -22.28 -74.73
CA GLU A 86 -37.65 -22.35 -73.26
C GLU A 86 -36.34 -23.06 -72.86
N SER A 87 -35.86 -23.96 -73.71
CA SER A 87 -34.50 -24.53 -73.58
C SER A 87 -33.47 -23.61 -74.23
N LYS A 88 -32.25 -23.53 -73.67
CA LYS A 88 -31.17 -22.76 -74.28
C LYS A 88 -30.81 -23.22 -75.69
N ALA A 89 -30.78 -24.54 -75.95
CA ALA A 89 -30.55 -25.08 -77.29
C ALA A 89 -31.65 -24.66 -78.29
N GLY A 90 -32.92 -24.77 -77.90
CA GLY A 90 -34.06 -24.33 -78.71
C GLY A 90 -34.03 -22.83 -79.03
N GLN A 91 -33.64 -22.00 -78.04
CA GLN A 91 -33.45 -20.58 -78.23
C GLN A 91 -32.37 -20.30 -79.29
N LEU A 92 -31.18 -20.88 -79.14
CA LEU A 92 -30.04 -20.67 -80.04
C LEU A 92 -30.34 -21.09 -81.48
N VAL A 93 -30.99 -22.23 -81.67
CA VAL A 93 -31.36 -22.75 -82.99
C VAL A 93 -32.46 -21.89 -83.62
N ARG A 94 -33.46 -21.43 -82.84
CA ARG A 94 -34.52 -20.54 -83.34
C ARG A 94 -33.97 -19.19 -83.78
N GLU A 95 -33.07 -18.60 -82.99
CA GLU A 95 -32.34 -17.39 -83.39
C GLU A 95 -31.54 -17.63 -84.68
N THR A 96 -30.88 -18.78 -84.81
CA THR A 96 -30.14 -19.15 -86.02
C THR A 96 -31.06 -19.26 -87.23
N TYR A 97 -32.24 -19.86 -87.09
CA TYR A 97 -33.25 -19.92 -88.15
C TYR A 97 -33.67 -18.52 -88.61
N GLU A 98 -33.95 -17.60 -87.69
CA GLU A 98 -34.33 -16.23 -88.04
C GLU A 98 -33.19 -15.46 -88.72
N LEU A 99 -31.93 -15.67 -88.29
CA LEU A 99 -30.77 -15.08 -88.96
C LEU A 99 -30.62 -15.58 -90.40
N ILE A 100 -30.80 -16.89 -90.62
CA ILE A 100 -30.74 -17.49 -91.96
C ILE A 100 -31.88 -16.95 -92.83
N LYS A 101 -33.09 -16.87 -92.29
CA LYS A 101 -34.26 -16.28 -92.97
C LYS A 101 -34.03 -14.83 -93.38
N GLN A 102 -33.25 -14.08 -92.62
CA GLN A 102 -32.85 -12.69 -92.93
C GLN A 102 -31.68 -12.60 -93.93
N GLY A 103 -31.19 -13.72 -94.47
CA GLY A 103 -30.06 -13.76 -95.40
C GLY A 103 -28.70 -13.55 -94.75
N LYS A 104 -28.60 -13.60 -93.42
CA LYS A 104 -27.35 -13.33 -92.67
C LYS A 104 -26.49 -14.58 -92.42
N LEU A 105 -26.69 -15.65 -93.20
CA LEU A 105 -25.86 -16.86 -93.09
C LEU A 105 -24.39 -16.57 -93.48
N ASP A 106 -24.15 -15.60 -94.37
CA ASP A 106 -22.81 -15.21 -94.80
C ASP A 106 -21.93 -14.69 -93.65
N GLU A 107 -22.51 -14.12 -92.59
CA GLU A 107 -21.78 -13.66 -91.40
C GLU A 107 -21.27 -14.84 -90.57
N LEU A 108 -22.01 -15.94 -90.53
CA LEU A 108 -21.60 -17.19 -89.89
C LEU A 108 -20.52 -17.91 -90.70
N ILE A 109 -20.66 -17.92 -92.04
CA ILE A 109 -19.63 -18.49 -92.94
C ILE A 109 -18.31 -17.72 -92.79
N LYS A 110 -18.35 -16.38 -92.70
CA LYS A 110 -17.16 -15.57 -92.39
C LYS A 110 -16.53 -15.91 -91.05
N THR A 111 -17.34 -16.24 -90.05
CA THR A 111 -16.85 -16.66 -88.72
C THR A 111 -16.08 -17.98 -88.82
N ILE A 112 -16.58 -18.94 -89.61
CA ILE A 112 -15.89 -20.20 -89.92
C ILE A 112 -14.57 -19.92 -90.64
N GLU A 113 -14.59 -19.09 -91.69
CA GLU A 113 -13.38 -18.71 -92.43
C GLU A 113 -12.34 -18.01 -91.55
N MET A 114 -12.77 -17.18 -90.59
CA MET A 114 -11.88 -16.52 -89.63
C MET A 114 -11.26 -17.47 -88.61
N ILE A 115 -12.00 -18.51 -88.20
CA ILE A 115 -11.51 -19.57 -87.31
C ILE A 115 -10.50 -20.46 -88.03
N GLU A 116 -10.79 -20.87 -89.28
CA GLU A 116 -9.86 -21.65 -90.10
C GLU A 116 -8.57 -20.87 -90.42
N LYS A 117 -8.65 -19.54 -90.54
CA LYS A 117 -7.49 -18.66 -90.81
C LYS A 117 -6.80 -18.10 -89.58
N GLY A 118 -7.23 -18.44 -88.35
CA GLY A 118 -6.51 -18.11 -87.10
C GLY A 118 -6.60 -16.66 -86.58
N GLY A 119 -7.38 -15.76 -87.21
CA GLY A 119 -7.32 -14.32 -86.95
C GLY A 119 -7.92 -13.81 -85.62
N LEU A 120 -8.78 -14.58 -84.94
CA LEU A 120 -9.45 -14.12 -83.71
C LEU A 120 -8.51 -14.06 -82.48
N LYS A 121 -7.45 -14.88 -82.45
CA LYS A 121 -6.48 -14.93 -81.33
C LYS A 121 -5.56 -13.70 -81.31
N GLU A 122 -5.26 -13.13 -82.47
CA GLU A 122 -4.26 -12.06 -82.61
C GLU A 122 -4.75 -10.69 -82.11
N VAL A 123 -6.05 -10.41 -82.28
CA VAL A 123 -6.64 -9.12 -81.89
C VAL A 123 -6.81 -9.03 -80.37
N ILE A 124 -7.27 -10.11 -79.72
CA ILE A 124 -7.49 -10.15 -78.27
C ILE A 124 -6.15 -10.03 -77.51
N ALA A 125 -5.10 -10.72 -78.00
CA ALA A 125 -3.77 -10.64 -77.39
C ALA A 125 -3.17 -9.23 -77.40
N LYS A 126 -3.53 -8.41 -78.40
CA LYS A 126 -3.02 -7.04 -78.52
C LYS A 126 -3.66 -6.08 -77.52
N GLU A 127 -4.98 -6.14 -77.33
CA GLU A 127 -5.69 -5.31 -76.35
C GLU A 127 -5.28 -5.63 -74.90
N GLU A 128 -5.08 -6.91 -74.58
CA GLU A 128 -4.60 -7.33 -73.26
C GLU A 128 -3.17 -6.85 -72.99
N TYR A 129 -2.30 -6.90 -74.01
CA TYR A 129 -0.93 -6.38 -73.93
C TYR A 129 -0.90 -4.87 -73.67
N GLU A 130 -1.76 -4.09 -74.33
CA GLU A 130 -1.84 -2.64 -74.13
C GLU A 130 -2.30 -2.26 -72.71
N LYS A 131 -3.28 -2.99 -72.15
CA LYS A 131 -3.71 -2.78 -70.75
C LYS A 131 -2.60 -3.11 -69.75
N LEU A 132 -1.92 -4.24 -69.95
CA LEU A 132 -0.82 -4.65 -69.08
C LEU A 132 0.35 -3.64 -69.12
N MET A 133 0.62 -3.05 -70.28
CA MET A 133 1.62 -1.98 -70.41
C MET A 133 1.22 -0.71 -69.65
N GLN A 134 -0.05 -0.31 -69.68
CA GLN A 134 -0.54 0.81 -68.88
C GLN A 134 -0.45 0.54 -67.37
N GLU A 135 -0.80 -0.66 -66.93
CA GLU A 135 -0.65 -1.06 -65.52
C GLU A 135 0.81 -1.04 -65.09
N TYR A 136 1.73 -1.54 -65.94
CA TYR A 136 3.16 -1.49 -65.67
C TYR A 136 3.68 -0.06 -65.54
N GLU A 137 3.26 0.87 -66.41
CA GLU A 137 3.64 2.28 -66.30
C GLU A 137 3.11 2.94 -65.04
N ASN A 138 1.85 2.67 -64.67
CA ASN A 138 1.25 3.19 -63.44
C ASN A 138 1.98 2.68 -62.19
N LEU A 139 2.25 1.37 -62.14
CA LEU A 139 2.96 0.75 -61.02
C LEU A 139 4.39 1.27 -60.89
N LYS A 140 5.06 1.51 -62.02
CA LYS A 140 6.39 2.13 -62.03
C LYS A 140 6.36 3.56 -61.47
N LEU A 141 5.34 4.33 -61.80
CA LEU A 141 5.14 5.69 -61.27
C LEU A 141 4.88 5.68 -59.75
N GLU A 142 4.08 4.74 -59.25
CA GLU A 142 3.85 4.57 -57.82
C GLU A 142 5.11 4.14 -57.07
N TYR A 143 5.88 3.21 -57.64
CA TYR A 143 7.16 2.78 -57.07
C TYR A 143 8.14 3.95 -56.89
N GLU A 144 8.29 4.79 -57.91
CA GLU A 144 9.17 5.97 -57.82
C GLU A 144 8.67 6.99 -56.79
N LYS A 145 7.35 7.17 -56.64
CA LYS A 145 6.78 8.04 -55.60
C LYS A 145 7.09 7.52 -54.20
N VAL A 146 6.80 6.25 -53.93
CA VAL A 146 7.05 5.62 -52.62
C VAL A 146 8.54 5.65 -52.28
N LYS A 147 9.40 5.40 -53.26
CA LYS A 147 10.86 5.48 -53.10
C LYS A 147 11.30 6.90 -52.74
N ALA A 148 10.76 7.92 -53.40
CA ALA A 148 11.08 9.31 -53.09
C ALA A 148 10.58 9.73 -51.70
N GLU A 149 9.38 9.28 -51.29
CA GLU A 149 8.86 9.49 -49.94
C GLU A 149 9.71 8.81 -48.87
N LEU A 150 10.16 7.58 -49.12
CA LEU A 150 11.07 6.86 -48.23
C LEU A 150 12.40 7.61 -48.05
N GLU A 151 12.95 8.16 -49.15
CA GLU A 151 14.21 8.91 -49.11
C GLU A 151 14.05 10.22 -48.34
N LYS A 152 12.93 10.93 -48.53
CA LYS A 152 12.59 12.12 -47.74
C LYS A 152 12.45 11.76 -46.26
N MET A 153 11.77 10.66 -45.95
CA MET A 153 11.57 10.22 -44.57
C MET A 153 12.91 9.93 -43.89
N LYS A 154 13.82 9.23 -44.57
CA LYS A 154 15.19 8.97 -44.09
C LYS A 154 15.99 10.25 -43.87
N GLN A 155 15.81 11.26 -44.71
CA GLN A 155 16.47 12.56 -44.54
C GLN A 155 15.87 13.40 -43.40
N THR A 156 14.56 13.28 -43.16
CA THR A 156 13.88 13.97 -42.04
C THR A 156 14.14 13.33 -40.69
N VAL A 157 14.46 12.04 -40.65
CA VAL A 157 14.91 11.38 -39.42
C VAL A 157 16.35 11.82 -39.17
N ASP A 158 16.50 12.87 -38.36
CA ASP A 158 17.79 13.27 -37.81
C ASP A 158 18.25 12.22 -36.79
N LEU A 159 18.84 11.14 -37.30
CA LEU A 159 19.43 10.05 -36.53
C LEU A 159 20.43 10.57 -35.49
N GLU A 160 21.13 11.66 -35.81
CA GLU A 160 22.12 12.27 -34.93
C GLU A 160 21.46 12.91 -33.69
N SER A 161 20.30 13.56 -33.86
CA SER A 161 19.51 14.08 -32.74
C SER A 161 18.97 12.97 -31.82
N LEU A 162 18.56 11.85 -32.41
CA LEU A 162 18.05 10.68 -31.69
C LEU A 162 19.16 9.99 -30.90
N GLU A 163 20.34 9.82 -31.49
CA GLU A 163 21.52 9.29 -30.80
C GLU A 163 21.96 10.18 -29.63
N LYS A 164 21.96 11.50 -29.81
CA LYS A 164 22.24 12.46 -28.72
C LYS A 164 21.23 12.34 -27.58
N ALA A 165 19.94 12.25 -27.90
CA ALA A 165 18.88 12.07 -26.90
C ALA A 165 19.03 10.75 -26.13
N ILE A 166 19.38 9.65 -26.81
CA ILE A 166 19.65 8.36 -26.16
C ILE A 166 20.84 8.49 -25.19
N GLY A 167 21.93 9.13 -25.61
CA GLY A 167 23.09 9.35 -24.75
C GLY A 167 22.78 10.19 -23.51
N GLU A 168 21.97 11.24 -23.64
CA GLU A 168 21.49 12.03 -22.51
C GLU A 168 20.61 11.22 -21.55
N ILE A 169 19.69 10.41 -22.08
CA ILE A 169 18.84 9.51 -21.27
C ILE A 169 19.71 8.53 -20.48
N GLU A 170 20.74 7.95 -21.09
CA GLU A 170 21.65 7.03 -20.39
C GLU A 170 22.45 7.74 -19.30
N ARG A 171 22.92 8.96 -19.55
CA ARG A 171 23.63 9.77 -18.55
C ARG A 171 22.72 10.10 -17.37
N LEU A 172 21.52 10.60 -17.64
CA LEU A 172 20.54 10.93 -16.61
C LEU A 172 20.12 9.68 -15.80
N ARG A 173 20.03 8.51 -16.43
CA ARG A 173 19.78 7.25 -15.71
C ARG A 173 20.90 6.89 -14.75
N LYS A 174 22.17 7.07 -15.14
CA LYS A 174 23.33 6.85 -14.27
C LYS A 174 23.34 7.83 -13.09
N GLU A 175 23.09 9.11 -13.35
CA GLU A 175 22.98 10.13 -12.31
C GLU A 175 21.84 9.84 -11.33
N LEU A 176 20.66 9.44 -11.84
CA LEU A 176 19.52 9.05 -11.02
C LEU A 176 19.86 7.87 -10.09
N GLU A 177 20.59 6.89 -10.59
CA GLU A 177 20.98 5.72 -9.79
C GLU A 177 22.00 6.08 -8.70
N ALA A 178 22.97 6.95 -9.02
CA ALA A 178 23.93 7.46 -8.05
C ALA A 178 23.23 8.25 -6.92
N VAL A 179 22.31 9.16 -7.27
CA VAL A 179 21.55 9.94 -6.28
C VAL A 179 20.67 9.04 -5.40
N LYS A 180 20.06 7.99 -5.96
CA LYS A 180 19.30 7.01 -5.18
C LYS A 180 20.19 6.26 -4.18
N ALA A 181 21.39 5.87 -4.59
CA ALA A 181 22.34 5.21 -3.70
C ALA A 181 22.77 6.12 -2.54
N GLU A 182 23.06 7.40 -2.83
CA GLU A 182 23.38 8.40 -1.80
C GLU A 182 22.20 8.67 -0.86
N LEU A 183 20.98 8.73 -1.39
CA LEU A 183 19.77 8.90 -0.59
C LEU A 183 19.56 7.73 0.39
N GLU A 184 19.74 6.49 -0.08
CA GLU A 184 19.65 5.31 0.79
C GLU A 184 20.76 5.27 1.84
N LYS A 185 21.98 5.67 1.49
CA LYS A 185 23.08 5.79 2.46
C LYS A 185 22.75 6.83 3.54
N THR A 186 22.34 8.02 3.13
CA THR A 186 21.94 9.12 4.04
C THR A 186 20.77 8.71 4.92
N ARG A 187 19.80 7.95 4.39
CA ARG A 187 18.68 7.41 5.18
C ARG A 187 19.13 6.43 6.26
N LYS A 188 20.11 5.58 5.97
CA LYS A 188 20.68 4.66 6.97
C LYS A 188 21.42 5.42 8.06
N GLU A 189 22.28 6.37 7.69
CA GLU A 189 22.99 7.24 8.63
C GLU A 189 22.00 8.02 9.52
N ASN A 190 20.91 8.53 8.96
CA ASN A 190 19.88 9.25 9.72
C ASN A 190 19.14 8.34 10.72
N LYS A 191 18.94 7.06 10.39
CA LYS A 191 18.37 6.08 11.32
C LYS A 191 19.33 5.76 12.46
N GLU A 192 20.62 5.61 12.17
CA GLU A 192 21.66 5.36 13.18
C GLU A 192 21.79 6.56 14.12
N LEU A 193 21.89 7.78 13.58
CA LEU A 193 21.94 9.02 14.37
C LEU A 193 20.69 9.19 15.26
N LYS A 194 19.50 8.80 14.78
CA LYS A 194 18.28 8.82 15.62
C LYS A 194 18.35 7.82 16.77
N LYS A 195 18.95 6.65 16.56
CA LYS A 195 19.16 5.65 17.61
C LYS A 195 20.15 6.16 18.65
N GLU A 196 21.29 6.69 18.21
CA GLU A 196 22.28 7.31 19.10
C GLU A 196 21.69 8.48 19.90
N LEU A 197 20.86 9.32 19.27
CA LEU A 197 20.18 10.42 19.94
C LEU A 197 19.21 9.92 21.03
N ALA A 198 18.51 8.81 20.79
CA ALA A 198 17.62 8.21 21.78
C ALA A 198 18.41 7.64 22.98
N GLU A 199 19.52 6.95 22.72
CA GLU A 199 20.41 6.42 23.76
C GLU A 199 21.03 7.56 24.59
N ALA A 200 21.49 8.63 23.94
CA ALA A 200 22.01 9.81 24.63
C ALA A 200 20.96 10.49 25.52
N ARG A 201 19.70 10.57 25.07
CA ARG A 201 18.59 11.12 25.88
C ARG A 201 18.33 10.29 27.13
N VAL A 202 18.32 8.96 27.02
CA VAL A 202 18.15 8.07 28.19
C VAL A 202 19.30 8.30 29.19
N LYS A 203 20.54 8.37 28.71
CA LYS A 203 21.70 8.60 29.56
C LYS A 203 21.68 9.95 30.27
N ILE A 204 21.18 10.99 29.60
CA ILE A 204 20.95 12.31 30.23
C ILE A 204 19.91 12.21 31.35
N MET A 205 18.79 11.50 31.14
CA MET A 205 17.77 11.31 32.17
C MET A 205 18.32 10.57 33.39
N GLU A 206 19.11 9.51 33.20
CA GLU A 206 19.76 8.77 34.27
C GLU A 206 20.73 9.66 35.08
N LEU A 207 21.56 10.45 34.41
CA LEU A 207 22.47 11.40 35.05
C LEU A 207 21.73 12.49 35.82
N GLN A 208 20.62 12.99 35.30
CA GLN A 208 19.78 13.95 36.01
C GLN A 208 19.16 13.35 37.29
N SER A 209 18.70 12.09 37.25
CA SER A 209 18.20 11.39 38.44
C SER A 209 19.28 11.24 39.50
N LYS A 210 20.49 10.80 39.10
CA LYS A 210 21.64 10.70 40.01
C LYS A 210 22.02 12.04 40.63
N ARG A 211 21.99 13.13 39.85
CA ARG A 211 22.27 14.47 40.37
C ARG A 211 21.25 14.91 41.43
N ILE A 212 19.98 14.55 41.26
CA ILE A 212 18.94 14.81 42.27
C ILE A 212 19.23 14.00 43.55
N GLU A 213 19.64 12.74 43.43
CA GLU A 213 20.05 11.94 44.57
C GLU A 213 21.28 12.54 45.29
N GLU A 214 22.30 12.97 44.56
CA GLU A 214 23.47 13.67 45.13
C GLU A 214 23.08 14.93 45.90
N THR A 215 22.13 15.72 45.39
CA THR A 215 21.64 16.91 46.12
C THR A 215 20.92 16.54 47.42
N LYS A 216 20.13 15.45 47.42
CA LYS A 216 19.48 14.96 48.64
C LYS A 216 20.50 14.43 49.65
N VAL A 217 21.55 13.76 49.18
CA VAL A 217 22.66 13.31 50.03
C VAL A 217 23.32 14.50 50.70
N LYS A 218 23.65 15.57 49.96
CA LYS A 218 24.22 16.79 50.54
C LYS A 218 23.32 17.44 51.59
N GLU A 219 22.01 17.55 51.32
CA GLU A 219 21.05 18.06 52.31
C GLU A 219 21.00 17.20 53.58
N LEU A 220 21.10 15.88 53.44
CA LEU A 220 21.14 14.96 54.58
C LEU A 220 22.46 15.07 55.36
N GLU A 221 23.59 15.25 54.68
CA GLU A 221 24.90 15.48 55.29
C GLU A 221 24.92 16.77 56.11
N GLU A 222 24.35 17.87 55.58
CA GLU A 222 24.24 19.14 56.32
C GLU A 222 23.35 19.00 57.56
N LYS A 223 22.21 18.30 57.44
CA LYS A 223 21.33 18.01 58.58
C LYS A 223 22.01 17.14 59.64
N LEU A 224 22.79 16.14 59.21
CA LEU A 224 23.55 15.28 60.12
C LEU A 224 24.57 16.11 60.90
N LYS A 225 25.34 16.95 60.22
CA LYS A 225 26.32 17.83 60.86
C LYS A 225 25.68 18.77 61.89
N ALA A 226 24.54 19.36 61.56
CA ALA A 226 23.80 20.21 62.50
C ALA A 226 23.35 19.43 63.75
N LYS A 227 22.95 18.16 63.59
CA LYS A 227 22.57 17.28 64.70
C LYS A 227 23.76 16.83 65.54
N GLU A 228 24.91 16.58 64.93
CA GLU A 228 26.15 16.30 65.65
C GLU A 228 26.61 17.49 66.50
N GLU A 229 26.51 18.71 65.97
CA GLU A 229 26.80 19.93 66.72
C GLU A 229 25.84 20.13 67.90
N GLU A 230 24.54 19.84 67.70
CA GLU A 230 23.52 19.87 68.76
C GLU A 230 23.82 18.82 69.85
N LEU A 231 24.19 17.60 69.45
CA LEU A 231 24.55 16.53 70.37
C LEU A 231 25.76 16.92 71.23
N SER A 232 26.81 17.46 70.62
CA SER A 232 28.00 17.91 71.33
C SER A 232 27.70 19.06 72.32
N ARG A 233 26.73 19.94 72.01
CA ARG A 233 26.27 20.96 72.96
C ARG A 233 25.53 20.33 74.14
N LEU A 234 24.63 19.38 73.87
CA LEU A 234 23.88 18.67 74.91
C LEU A 234 24.82 17.88 75.83
N GLU A 235 25.84 17.21 75.29
CA GLU A 235 26.85 16.51 76.07
C GLU A 235 27.59 17.45 77.04
N ARG A 236 27.98 18.64 76.59
CA ARG A 236 28.62 19.65 77.46
C ARG A 236 27.70 20.12 78.58
N LEU A 237 26.41 20.33 78.30
CA LEU A 237 25.43 20.70 79.31
C LEU A 237 25.23 19.59 80.34
N VAL A 238 25.22 18.32 79.90
CA VAL A 238 25.16 17.18 80.80
C VAL A 238 26.38 17.14 81.72
N ASP A 239 27.58 17.37 81.20
CA ASP A 239 28.80 17.44 82.00
C ASP A 239 28.76 18.58 83.04
N GLU A 240 28.27 19.76 82.63
CA GLU A 240 28.12 20.92 83.52
C GLU A 240 27.13 20.64 84.65
N VAL A 241 25.92 20.18 84.31
CA VAL A 241 24.90 19.80 85.30
C VAL A 241 25.39 18.70 86.23
N THR A 242 26.17 17.74 85.71
CA THR A 242 26.76 16.67 86.53
C THR A 242 27.77 17.22 87.54
N ARG A 243 28.58 18.20 87.16
CA ARG A 243 29.51 18.88 88.09
C ARG A 243 28.76 19.68 89.15
N GLU A 244 27.77 20.47 88.75
CA GLU A 244 26.93 21.24 89.68
C GLU A 244 26.23 20.32 90.68
N LYS A 245 25.71 19.17 90.22
CA LYS A 245 25.12 18.15 91.09
C LYS A 245 26.11 17.67 92.16
N LEU A 246 27.34 17.33 91.77
CA LEU A 246 28.38 16.87 92.70
C LEU A 246 28.77 17.96 93.71
N GLU A 247 28.83 19.22 93.29
CA GLU A 247 29.10 20.34 94.21
C GLU A 247 27.96 20.54 95.20
N LEU A 248 26.71 20.43 94.75
CA LEU A 248 25.55 20.51 95.62
C LEU A 248 25.50 19.33 96.61
N GLU A 249 25.81 18.11 96.16
CA GLU A 249 25.92 16.93 97.03
C GLU A 249 26.94 17.13 98.15
N LYS A 250 28.13 17.68 97.84
CA LYS A 250 29.14 18.01 98.86
C LYS A 250 28.64 19.06 99.86
N LYS A 251 27.97 20.11 99.37
CA LYS A 251 27.39 21.13 100.27
C LYS A 251 26.33 20.55 101.19
N VAL A 252 25.54 19.58 100.71
CA VAL A 252 24.57 18.87 101.55
C VAL A 252 25.30 18.07 102.64
N GLU A 253 26.35 17.32 102.31
CA GLU A 253 27.17 16.60 103.30
C GLU A 253 27.78 17.54 104.36
N GLU A 254 28.30 18.71 103.93
CA GLU A 254 28.83 19.73 104.85
C GLU A 254 27.75 20.27 105.79
N PHE A 255 26.55 20.59 105.27
CA PHE A 255 25.44 21.06 106.09
C PHE A 255 24.90 20.00 107.05
N GLU A 256 24.88 18.73 106.64
CA GLU A 256 24.54 17.62 107.53
C GLU A 256 25.55 17.49 108.69
N GLY A 257 26.85 17.60 108.40
CA GLY A 257 27.90 17.61 109.42
C GLY A 257 27.75 18.74 110.42
N LEU A 258 27.51 19.97 109.95
CA LEU A 258 27.24 21.13 110.81
C LEU A 258 25.98 20.93 111.67
N ALA A 259 24.93 20.33 111.11
CA ALA A 259 23.70 20.04 111.85
C ALA A 259 23.94 19.04 112.99
N ASP A 260 24.80 18.04 112.78
CA ASP A 260 25.19 17.07 113.81
C ASP A 260 26.05 17.70 114.92
N GLU A 261 26.98 18.59 114.57
CA GLU A 261 27.77 19.35 115.55
C GLU A 261 26.87 20.22 116.43
N LEU A 262 25.98 21.00 115.82
CA LEU A 262 25.02 21.83 116.55
C LEU A 262 24.09 21.01 117.45
N ARG A 263 23.71 19.79 117.04
CA ARG A 263 22.94 18.86 117.90
C ARG A 263 23.73 18.45 119.13
N LYS A 264 25.02 18.10 118.98
CA LYS A 264 25.88 17.72 120.11
C LYS A 264 26.08 18.88 121.08
N GLU A 265 26.37 20.08 120.57
CA GLU A 265 26.49 21.29 121.40
C GLU A 265 25.19 21.58 122.16
N LYS A 266 24.04 21.46 121.49
CA LYS A 266 22.74 21.62 122.14
C LYS A 266 22.56 20.62 123.28
N GLU A 267 22.90 19.34 123.09
CA GLU A 267 22.81 18.32 124.14
C GLU A 267 23.74 18.61 125.33
N GLU A 268 24.95 19.11 125.09
CA GLU A 268 25.89 19.53 126.12
C GLU A 268 25.38 20.72 126.93
N LEU A 269 24.87 21.74 126.23
CA LEU A 269 24.24 22.90 126.86
C LEU A 269 23.03 22.50 127.70
N GLU A 270 22.18 21.59 127.20
CA GLU A 270 21.05 21.04 127.96
C GLU A 270 21.50 20.31 129.23
N LYS A 271 22.61 19.54 129.18
CA LYS A 271 23.21 18.92 130.38
C LYS A 271 23.69 19.98 131.36
N LYS A 272 24.41 21.00 130.88
CA LYS A 272 24.91 22.09 131.74
C LYS A 272 23.78 22.88 132.40
N ILE A 273 22.69 23.15 131.67
CA ILE A 273 21.49 23.77 132.23
C ILE A 273 20.90 22.92 133.35
N LYS A 274 20.80 21.58 133.17
CA LYS A 274 20.31 20.68 134.22
C LYS A 274 21.20 20.70 135.47
N GLU A 275 22.52 20.70 135.30
CA GLU A 275 23.48 20.82 136.41
C GLU A 275 23.30 22.14 137.17
N LEU A 276 23.34 23.28 136.46
CA LEU A 276 23.16 24.61 137.06
C LEU A 276 21.80 24.75 137.74
N THR A 277 20.75 24.14 137.18
CA THR A 277 19.42 24.12 137.80
C THR A 277 19.44 23.36 139.12
N ARG A 278 20.15 22.22 139.18
CA ARG A 278 20.33 21.45 140.41
C ARG A 278 21.11 22.24 141.46
N GLU A 279 22.26 22.81 141.09
CA GLU A 279 23.08 23.64 141.98
C GLU A 279 22.28 24.83 142.53
N ASN A 280 21.50 25.50 141.68
CA ASN A 280 20.65 26.61 142.11
C ASN A 280 19.58 26.16 143.12
N ASN A 281 18.98 24.99 142.93
CA ASN A 281 18.04 24.43 143.91
C ASN A 281 18.73 24.07 145.25
N GLU A 282 19.93 23.50 145.21
CA GLU A 282 20.73 23.22 146.41
C GLU A 282 21.10 24.52 147.15
N LEU A 283 21.52 25.56 146.41
CA LEU A 283 21.78 26.89 146.97
C LEU A 283 20.53 27.52 147.59
N LYS A 284 19.35 27.42 146.95
CA LYS A 284 18.09 27.89 147.52
C LYS A 284 17.76 27.20 148.84
N GLN A 285 17.87 25.88 148.91
CA GLN A 285 17.69 25.13 150.17
C GLN A 285 18.66 25.61 151.24
N ARG A 286 19.92 25.84 150.89
CA ARG A 286 20.92 26.34 151.83
C ARG A 286 20.59 27.75 152.33
N ILE A 287 20.05 28.62 151.48
CA ILE A 287 19.57 29.95 151.87
C ILE A 287 18.41 29.82 152.87
N GLU A 288 17.43 28.96 152.61
CA GLU A 288 16.30 28.70 153.54
C GLU A 288 16.78 28.16 154.90
N GLU A 289 17.77 27.27 154.90
CA GLU A 289 18.42 26.79 156.13
C GLU A 289 19.09 27.94 156.90
N LEU A 290 19.84 28.79 156.21
CA LEU A 290 20.50 29.96 156.80
C LEU A 290 19.49 30.97 157.35
N GLU A 291 18.36 31.19 156.69
CA GLU A 291 17.27 32.01 157.20
C GLU A 291 16.68 31.41 158.48
N THR A 292 16.48 30.09 158.51
CA THR A 292 16.03 29.39 159.72
C THR A 292 17.02 29.55 160.87
N TYR A 293 18.32 29.42 160.59
CA TYR A 293 19.36 29.68 161.59
C TYR A 293 19.36 31.13 162.05
N LYS A 294 19.20 32.10 161.14
CA LYS A 294 19.09 33.52 161.46
C LYS A 294 17.93 33.77 162.43
N ILE A 295 16.74 33.24 162.15
CA ILE A 295 15.58 33.34 163.04
C ILE A 295 15.89 32.74 164.42
N ARG A 296 16.57 31.58 164.49
CA ARG A 296 16.99 30.99 165.76
C ARG A 296 17.99 31.87 166.52
N PHE A 297 18.98 32.45 165.83
CA PHE A 297 19.93 33.37 166.43
C PHE A 297 19.26 34.63 166.97
N GLU A 298 18.30 35.20 166.22
CA GLU A 298 17.49 36.34 166.68
C GLU A 298 16.71 35.98 167.95
N ASN A 299 16.02 34.82 167.98
CA ASN A 299 15.33 34.35 169.18
C ASN A 299 16.27 34.13 170.38
N LEU A 300 17.46 33.58 170.14
CA LEU A 300 18.47 33.39 171.19
C LEU A 300 18.99 34.73 171.72
N ARG A 301 19.25 35.69 170.83
CA ARG A 301 19.62 37.06 171.19
C ARG A 301 18.54 37.70 172.07
N ASP A 302 17.27 37.60 171.68
CA ASP A 302 16.15 38.16 172.44
C ASP A 302 16.02 37.49 173.83
N LYS A 303 16.28 36.18 173.93
CA LYS A 303 16.36 35.48 175.23
C LYS A 303 17.53 35.97 176.08
N ILE A 304 18.71 36.13 175.51
CA ILE A 304 19.89 36.68 176.20
C ILE A 304 19.58 38.09 176.72
N GLU A 305 18.86 38.90 175.94
CA GLU A 305 18.46 40.25 176.31
C GLU A 305 17.46 40.24 177.49
N LYS A 306 16.48 39.33 177.48
CA LYS A 306 15.61 39.11 178.65
C LYS A 306 16.37 38.67 179.89
N ILE A 307 17.29 37.72 179.76
CA ILE A 307 18.13 37.26 180.88
C ILE A 307 18.99 38.41 181.42
N LYS A 308 19.55 39.26 180.54
CA LYS A 308 20.25 40.49 180.95
C LYS A 308 19.35 41.41 181.78
N MET A 309 18.13 41.65 181.33
CA MET A 309 17.16 42.48 182.08
C MET A 309 16.78 41.85 183.43
N GLU A 310 16.65 40.52 183.52
CA GLU A 310 16.40 39.82 184.79
C GLU A 310 17.60 39.89 185.74
N LEU A 311 18.83 39.78 185.22
CA LEU A 311 20.06 39.99 185.97
C LEU A 311 20.19 41.43 186.49
N GLU A 312 19.83 42.42 185.67
CA GLU A 312 19.79 43.84 186.09
C GLU A 312 18.80 44.07 187.23
N LYS A 313 17.64 43.40 187.23
CA LYS A 313 16.66 43.45 188.33
C LYS A 313 17.09 42.72 189.61
N LEU A 314 17.96 41.71 189.51
CA LEU A 314 18.53 41.00 190.65
C LEU A 314 19.70 41.75 191.31
N LEU A 315 20.18 42.83 190.67
CA LEU A 315 21.26 43.70 191.13
C LEU A 315 20.74 45.04 191.71
N GLU A 316 19.42 45.25 191.79
CA GLU A 316 18.72 46.27 192.61
C GLU A 316 18.52 45.80 194.06
#